data_AF-A0A955WLW2-F1
#
_entry.id   AF-A0A955WLW2-F1
#
_cell.length_a   1.000
_cell.length_b   1.000
_cell.length_c   1.000
_cell.angle_alpha   90.00
_cell.angle_beta   90.00
_cell.angle_gamma   90.00
#
_symmetry.space_group_name_H-M   'P 1'
#
loop_
_entity.id
_entity.type
_entity.pdbx_description
1 polymer ?
#
loop_
_entity_poly.entity_id
_entity_poly.type
_entity_poly.pdbx_seq_one_letter_code
_entity_poly.pdbx_strand_id
1 'polypeptide(L)'
;MKPNGFVWLRGIAWMLLCGCLLACSTTVESQENRFRKNKDTIEVIAAKNLMMRDAVMTKLAGFQSEHDEIMAATGPDQPKQLARLNSRIEDYIKQVDPTRAAPPAGSKLSATPAPGSKLGGTAPAPA
;
A
#
# COMPACT_ATOMS: atom_id res chain seq x y z
N MET A 1 43.86 6.79 -29.81
CA MET A 1 42.58 7.38 -29.34
C MET A 1 41.54 6.27 -29.33
N LYS A 2 41.04 5.90 -28.15
CA LYS A 2 40.21 4.71 -27.91
C LYS A 2 38.81 5.19 -27.55
N PRO A 3 37.73 4.71 -28.20
CA PRO A 3 36.41 5.29 -28.01
C PRO A 3 35.81 4.86 -26.66
N ASN A 4 35.26 5.84 -25.96
CA ASN A 4 34.58 5.72 -24.68
C ASN A 4 33.23 4.99 -24.85
N GLY A 5 33.24 3.66 -24.87
CA GLY A 5 32.03 2.81 -24.92
C GLY A 5 31.27 2.68 -23.59
N PHE A 6 31.69 3.38 -22.54
CA PHE A 6 31.19 3.15 -21.18
C PHE A 6 29.94 3.97 -20.80
N VAL A 7 29.60 5.01 -21.57
CA VAL A 7 28.47 5.90 -21.25
C VAL A 7 27.14 5.33 -21.76
N TRP A 8 27.17 4.51 -22.81
CA TRP A 8 25.96 4.00 -23.47
C TRP A 8 25.25 2.88 -22.69
N LEU A 9 26.00 2.06 -21.94
CA LEU A 9 25.42 0.97 -21.14
C LEU A 9 24.68 1.44 -19.88
N ARG A 10 25.00 2.62 -19.32
CA ARG A 10 24.33 3.13 -18.10
C ARG A 10 22.95 3.73 -18.37
N GLY A 11 22.69 4.20 -19.59
CA GLY A 11 21.38 4.78 -19.97
C GLY A 11 20.29 3.73 -20.15
N ILE A 12 20.64 2.57 -20.72
CA ILE A 12 19.68 1.49 -21.00
C ILE A 12 19.19 0.82 -19.70
N ALA A 13 20.05 0.75 -18.68
CA ALA A 13 19.68 0.21 -17.36
C ALA A 13 18.63 1.08 -16.63
N TRP A 14 18.63 2.40 -16.85
CA TRP A 14 17.60 3.30 -16.30
C TRP A 14 16.27 3.19 -17.04
N MET A 15 16.29 2.92 -18.36
CA MET A 15 15.07 2.71 -19.14
C MET A 15 14.36 1.39 -18.80
N LEU A 16 15.09 0.33 -18.46
CA LEU A 16 14.48 -0.95 -18.05
C LEU A 16 13.86 -0.91 -16.64
N LEU A 17 14.31 -0.03 -15.74
CA LEU A 17 13.78 0.05 -14.37
C LEU A 17 12.37 0.68 -14.32
N CYS A 18 12.01 1.51 -15.31
CA CYS A 18 10.66 2.10 -15.43
C CYS A 18 9.63 1.15 -16.07
N GLY A 19 10.05 0.07 -16.72
CA GLY A 19 9.16 -0.83 -17.48
C GLY A 19 8.44 -1.90 -16.65
N CYS A 20 8.88 -2.17 -15.42
CA CYS A 20 8.36 -3.29 -14.61
C CYS A 20 7.10 -2.96 -13.77
N LEU A 21 6.55 -1.74 -13.85
CA LEU A 21 5.34 -1.35 -13.11
C LEU A 21 4.03 -1.69 -13.86
N LEU A 22 4.10 -2.24 -15.07
CA LEU A 22 2.92 -2.54 -15.91
C LEU A 22 2.26 -3.91 -15.64
N ALA A 23 2.78 -4.71 -14.71
CA ALA A 23 2.24 -6.04 -14.41
C ALA A 23 1.65 -6.14 -13.00
N CYS A 24 0.70 -5.26 -12.70
CA CYS A 24 -0.38 -5.50 -11.74
C CYS A 24 -1.57 -4.70 -12.26
N SER A 25 -2.45 -5.30 -13.05
CA SER A 25 -3.76 -4.72 -13.33
C SER A 25 -4.52 -4.65 -12.00
N THR A 26 -4.32 -3.57 -11.25
CA THR A 26 -5.04 -3.33 -10.00
C THR A 26 -6.49 -3.14 -10.37
N THR A 27 -7.31 -4.15 -10.10
CA THR A 27 -8.74 -4.09 -10.33
C THR A 27 -9.33 -2.96 -9.47
N VAL A 28 -10.47 -2.41 -9.90
CA VAL A 28 -11.23 -1.43 -9.12
C VAL A 28 -11.49 -1.98 -7.71
N GLU A 29 -11.86 -3.26 -7.61
CA GLU A 29 -12.07 -3.97 -6.34
C GLU A 29 -10.82 -4.01 -5.44
N SER A 30 -9.64 -4.26 -6.02
CA SER A 30 -8.37 -4.23 -5.27
C SER A 30 -8.09 -2.84 -4.70
N GLN A 31 -8.35 -1.79 -5.48
CA GLN A 31 -8.15 -0.42 -5.04
C GLN A 31 -9.21 0.03 -4.03
N GLU A 32 -10.44 -0.43 -4.17
CA GLU A 32 -11.51 -0.18 -3.20
C GLU A 32 -11.19 -0.83 -1.84
N ASN A 33 -10.68 -2.07 -1.84
CA ASN A 33 -10.23 -2.72 -0.61
C ASN A 33 -9.06 -1.95 0.05
N ARG A 34 -8.14 -1.41 -0.75
CA ARG A 34 -7.06 -0.53 -0.22
C ARG A 34 -7.63 0.75 0.37
N PHE A 35 -8.61 1.37 -0.28
CA PHE A 35 -9.28 2.57 0.23
C PHE A 35 -9.94 2.30 1.58
N ARG A 36 -10.70 1.19 1.71
CA ARG A 36 -11.32 0.78 2.98
C ARG A 36 -10.29 0.61 4.10
N LYS A 37 -9.19 -0.11 3.85
CA LYS A 37 -8.10 -0.28 4.82
C LYS A 37 -7.45 1.04 5.23
N ASN A 38 -7.27 1.94 4.28
CA ASN A 38 -6.68 3.25 4.53
C ASN A 38 -7.60 4.13 5.37
N LYS A 39 -8.91 4.12 5.08
CA LYS A 39 -9.95 4.77 5.88
C LYS A 39 -9.93 4.26 7.33
N ASP A 40 -9.98 2.94 7.54
CA ASP A 40 -9.95 2.35 8.89
C ASP A 40 -8.67 2.76 9.64
N THR A 41 -7.55 2.84 8.92
CA THR A 41 -6.27 3.28 9.50
C THR A 41 -6.36 4.73 9.99
N ILE A 42 -6.94 5.63 9.20
CA ILE A 42 -7.15 7.03 9.55
C ILE A 42 -8.11 7.18 10.72
N GLU A 43 -9.22 6.44 10.74
CA GLU A 43 -10.18 6.46 11.85
C GLU A 43 -9.51 6.04 13.17
N VAL A 44 -8.66 5.02 13.14
CA VAL A 44 -7.89 4.61 14.33
C VAL A 44 -6.86 5.68 14.72
N ILE A 45 -6.25 6.39 13.77
CA ILE A 45 -5.35 7.51 14.08
C ILE A 45 -6.14 8.66 14.74
N ALA A 46 -7.32 9.00 14.22
CA ALA A 46 -8.20 10.01 14.80
C ALA A 46 -8.73 9.62 16.19
N ALA A 47 -8.93 8.33 16.44
CA ALA A 47 -9.29 7.81 17.75
C ALA A 47 -8.15 7.95 18.77
N LYS A 48 -6.90 7.72 18.34
CA LYS A 48 -5.70 7.81 19.18
C LYS A 48 -5.22 9.25 19.41
N ASN A 49 -5.37 10.12 18.42
CA ASN A 49 -4.89 11.50 18.46
C ASN A 49 -6.06 12.49 18.57
N LEU A 50 -6.62 12.62 19.77
CA LEU A 50 -7.79 13.46 20.04
C LEU A 50 -7.62 14.93 19.63
N MET A 51 -6.40 15.47 19.74
CA MET A 51 -6.10 16.86 19.37
C MET A 51 -6.17 17.13 17.86
N MET A 52 -5.87 16.12 17.03
CA MET A 52 -5.92 16.24 15.57
C MET A 52 -7.17 15.59 14.98
N ARG A 53 -8.04 14.99 15.81
CA ARG A 53 -9.20 14.22 15.38
C ARG A 53 -10.04 14.98 14.36
N ASP A 54 -10.42 16.21 14.64
CA ASP A 54 -11.31 16.98 13.75
C ASP A 54 -10.64 17.29 12.40
N ALA A 55 -9.36 17.66 12.42
CA ALA A 55 -8.60 17.91 11.19
C ALA A 55 -8.44 16.63 10.35
N VAL A 56 -8.18 15.50 11.01
CA VAL A 56 -8.03 14.18 10.39
C VAL A 56 -9.37 13.68 9.81
N MET A 57 -10.47 13.81 10.54
CA MET A 57 -11.81 13.44 10.08
C MET A 57 -12.28 14.34 8.94
N THR A 58 -11.96 15.63 8.95
CA THR A 58 -12.26 16.56 7.85
C THR A 58 -11.52 16.14 6.57
N LYS A 59 -10.25 15.77 6.67
CA LYS A 59 -9.49 15.24 5.53
C LYS A 59 -10.03 13.90 5.05
N LEU A 60 -10.43 13.02 5.96
CA LEU A 60 -11.05 11.74 5.62
C LEU A 60 -12.37 11.93 4.84
N ALA A 61 -13.20 12.88 5.24
CA ALA A 61 -14.43 13.21 4.53
C ALA A 61 -14.15 13.72 3.10
N GLY A 62 -13.10 14.53 2.93
CA GLY A 62 -12.64 14.95 1.59
C GLY A 62 -12.22 13.77 0.72
N PHE A 63 -11.46 12.83 1.27
CA PHE A 63 -11.08 11.61 0.55
C PHE A 63 -12.27 10.70 0.23
N GLN A 64 -13.30 10.66 1.08
CA GLN A 64 -14.54 9.93 0.81
C GLN A 64 -15.34 10.58 -0.34
N SER A 65 -15.46 11.91 -0.36
CA SER A 65 -16.10 12.62 -1.47
C SER A 65 -15.38 12.33 -2.79
N GLU A 66 -14.05 12.44 -2.81
CA GLU A 66 -13.24 12.13 -4.01
C GLU A 66 -13.39 10.66 -4.44
N HIS A 67 -13.45 9.72 -3.48
CA HIS A 67 -13.70 8.31 -3.77
C HIS A 67 -15.07 8.12 -4.43
N ASP A 68 -16.12 8.73 -3.88
CA ASP A 68 -17.48 8.59 -4.39
C ASP A 68 -17.62 9.22 -5.78
N GLU A 69 -16.94 10.33 -6.05
CA GLU A 69 -16.84 10.93 -7.39
C GLU A 69 -16.16 9.97 -8.39
N ILE A 70 -15.06 9.33 -7.99
CA ILE A 70 -14.35 8.35 -8.83
C ILE A 70 -15.18 7.07 -9.04
N MET A 71 -15.92 6.63 -8.03
CA MET A 71 -16.80 5.45 -8.14
C MET A 71 -18.04 5.73 -8.98
N ALA A 72 -18.56 6.96 -8.95
CA ALA A 72 -19.63 7.42 -9.83
C ALA A 72 -19.14 7.60 -11.27
N ALA A 73 -17.88 7.99 -11.48
CA ALA A 73 -17.27 8.07 -12.80
C ALA A 73 -17.00 6.66 -13.37
N THR A 74 -17.79 6.26 -14.37
CA THR A 74 -17.55 4.99 -15.08
C THR A 74 -16.58 5.22 -16.23
N GLY A 75 -15.40 4.61 -16.20
CA GLY A 75 -14.43 4.77 -17.28
C GLY A 75 -13.13 4.00 -17.10
N PRO A 76 -12.33 3.84 -18.17
CA PRO A 76 -11.08 3.08 -18.16
C PRO A 76 -10.00 3.68 -17.22
N ASP A 77 -10.15 4.95 -16.83
CA ASP A 77 -9.23 5.63 -15.91
C ASP A 77 -9.63 5.52 -14.43
N GLN A 78 -10.80 4.98 -14.10
CA GLN A 78 -11.25 4.76 -12.73
C GLN A 78 -10.21 4.06 -11.84
N PRO A 79 -9.61 2.91 -12.22
CA PRO A 79 -8.60 2.25 -11.37
C PRO A 79 -7.34 3.10 -11.18
N LYS A 80 -6.96 3.94 -12.16
CA LYS A 80 -5.81 4.85 -12.04
C LYS A 80 -6.12 6.00 -11.09
N GLN A 81 -7.32 6.55 -11.14
CA GLN A 81 -7.76 7.60 -10.24
C GLN A 81 -7.84 7.08 -8.80
N LEU A 82 -8.42 5.89 -8.58
CA LEU A 82 -8.41 5.22 -7.28
C LEU A 82 -6.99 4.94 -6.77
N ALA A 83 -6.08 4.49 -7.65
CA ALA A 83 -4.68 4.27 -7.27
C ALA A 83 -4.01 5.56 -6.77
N ARG A 84 -4.23 6.69 -7.48
CA ARG A 84 -3.70 8.01 -7.09
C ARG A 84 -4.29 8.50 -5.77
N LEU A 85 -5.59 8.31 -5.58
CA LEU A 85 -6.26 8.63 -4.32
C LEU A 85 -5.65 7.82 -3.17
N ASN A 86 -5.50 6.50 -3.33
CA ASN A 86 -4.89 5.64 -2.32
C ASN A 86 -3.46 6.06 -1.97
N SER A 87 -2.62 6.43 -2.95
CA SER A 87 -1.27 6.94 -2.67
C SER A 87 -1.29 8.23 -1.84
N ARG A 88 -2.19 9.17 -2.14
CA ARG A 88 -2.35 10.40 -1.35
C ARG A 88 -2.79 10.11 0.08
N ILE A 89 -3.66 9.13 0.27
CA ILE A 89 -4.11 8.73 1.61
C ILE A 89 -2.96 8.06 2.38
N GLU A 90 -2.19 7.20 1.75
CA GLU A 90 -1.00 6.57 2.36
C GLU A 90 0.05 7.61 2.77
N ASP A 91 0.28 8.62 1.95
CA ASP A 91 1.20 9.71 2.29
C ASP A 91 0.65 10.60 3.42
N TYR A 92 -0.66 10.84 3.44
CA TYR A 92 -1.31 11.53 4.55
C TYR A 92 -1.17 10.74 5.86
N ILE A 93 -1.41 9.42 5.84
CA ILE A 93 -1.22 8.53 6.99
C ILE A 93 0.21 8.66 7.55
N LYS A 94 1.24 8.66 6.69
CA LYS A 94 2.65 8.84 7.13
C LYS A 94 2.91 10.20 7.79
N GLN A 95 2.23 11.25 7.35
CA GLN A 95 2.37 12.58 7.92
C GLN A 95 1.72 12.67 9.32
N VAL A 96 0.55 12.07 9.50
CA VAL A 96 -0.19 12.13 10.77
C VAL A 96 0.26 11.06 11.78
N ASP A 97 0.77 9.94 11.30
CA ASP A 97 1.32 8.86 12.10
C ASP A 97 2.48 8.17 11.35
N PRO A 98 3.72 8.65 11.51
CA PRO A 98 4.89 8.09 10.84
C PRO A 98 5.21 6.65 11.27
N THR A 99 4.67 6.19 12.40
CA THR A 99 4.87 4.81 12.88
C THR A 99 3.96 3.80 12.19
N ARG A 100 2.92 4.29 11.50
CA ARG A 100 1.91 3.49 10.80
C ARG A 100 2.05 3.47 9.28
N ALA A 101 3.18 3.98 8.76
CA ALA A 101 3.52 3.85 7.35
C ALA A 101 3.20 2.43 6.86
N ALA A 102 2.23 2.33 5.94
CA ALA A 102 1.65 1.07 5.51
C ALA A 102 2.74 0.05 5.17
N PRO A 103 2.55 -1.25 5.49
CA PRO A 103 3.47 -2.27 5.02
C PRO A 103 3.56 -2.14 3.49
N PRO A 104 4.78 -2.13 2.92
CA PRO A 104 4.95 -1.87 1.50
C PRO A 104 4.08 -2.84 0.70
N ALA A 105 3.29 -2.29 -0.22
CA ALA A 105 2.54 -3.03 -1.22
C ALA A 105 3.54 -3.79 -2.10
N GLY A 106 3.94 -4.97 -1.65
CA GLY A 106 5.10 -5.68 -2.20
C GLY A 106 5.68 -6.77 -1.30
N SER A 107 5.31 -6.85 -0.02
CA SER A 107 5.57 -8.07 0.76
C SER A 107 4.71 -9.21 0.23
N LYS A 108 5.23 -9.88 -0.81
CA LYS A 108 4.98 -11.32 -1.01
C LYS A 108 5.01 -11.95 0.38
N LEU A 109 4.01 -12.79 0.66
CA LEU A 109 4.07 -13.72 1.77
C LEU A 109 5.36 -14.53 1.65
N SER A 110 6.44 -14.04 2.26
CA SER A 110 7.41 -14.93 2.89
C SER A 110 6.62 -15.52 4.04
N ALA A 111 5.99 -16.66 3.78
CA ALA A 111 5.54 -17.56 4.82
C ALA A 111 6.79 -17.97 5.61
N THR A 112 7.18 -17.16 6.58
CA THR A 112 8.02 -17.59 7.68
C THR A 112 7.09 -18.42 8.57
N PRO A 113 7.24 -19.75 8.65
CA PRO A 113 6.49 -20.50 9.64
C PRO A 113 6.88 -19.97 11.01
N ALA A 114 5.88 -19.60 11.80
CA ALA A 114 6.07 -19.20 13.18
C ALA A 114 6.91 -20.28 13.91
N PRO A 115 7.94 -19.91 14.70
CA PRO A 115 8.59 -20.89 15.54
C PRO A 115 7.57 -21.31 16.60
N GLY A 116 7.04 -22.52 16.45
CA GLY A 116 6.15 -23.16 17.40
C GLY A 116 6.88 -23.43 18.70
N SER A 117 6.86 -22.46 19.62
CA SER A 117 7.13 -22.71 21.04
C SER A 117 5.86 -23.17 21.72
N LYS A 118 5.54 -24.46 21.56
CA LYS A 118 4.83 -25.23 22.59
C LYS A 118 5.53 -26.57 22.78
N LEU A 119 6.51 -26.55 23.67
CA LEU A 119 6.87 -27.71 24.49
C LEU A 119 5.62 -28.19 25.22
N GLY A 120 5.34 -29.49 25.17
CA GLY A 120 4.37 -30.15 26.03
C GLY A 120 3.53 -31.20 25.30
N GLY A 121 4.05 -32.43 25.25
CA GLY A 121 3.33 -33.55 24.63
C GLY A 121 4.10 -34.86 24.74
N THR A 122 4.46 -35.25 25.95
CA THR A 122 4.92 -36.61 26.24
C THR A 122 3.72 -37.55 26.16
N ALA A 123 3.71 -38.45 25.18
CA ALA A 123 2.92 -39.69 25.24
C ALA A 123 3.61 -40.76 24.38
N PRO A 124 4.13 -41.86 24.96
CA PRO A 124 4.50 -43.04 24.21
C PRO A 124 3.26 -43.89 23.94
N ALA A 125 3.13 -44.45 22.74
CA ALA A 125 2.20 -45.54 22.46
C ALA A 125 3.01 -46.85 22.31
N PRO A 126 2.75 -47.91 23.09
CA PRO A 126 3.26 -49.23 22.78
C PRO A 126 2.36 -49.96 21.78
N ALA A 127 2.98 -50.83 20.99
CA ALA A 127 2.36 -52.02 20.40
C ALA A 127 2.56 -53.22 21.34
#